data_AF-A0A507BZM4-F1
#
_entry.id   AF-A0A507BZM4-F1
#
_cell.length_a   1.000
_cell.length_b   1.000
_cell.length_c   1.000
_cell.angle_alpha   90.00
_cell.angle_beta   90.00
_cell.angle_gamma   90.00
#
_symmetry.space_group_name_H-M   'P 1'
#
loop_
_entity.id
_entity.type
_entity.pdbx_description
1 polymer ?
#
loop_
_entity_poly.entity_id
_entity_poly.type
_entity_poly.pdbx_seq_one_letter_code
_entity_poly.pdbx_strand_id
1 'polypeptide(L)'
;MEIVTVVLIAVVIIFLISLFSNSSSAPIRPASSIRTAPPGRPYTGRRHPVDENQLNVLASMFEGQLPREAISEDLSRTGSADVTIENILAGRVEAPTPAAASSANVRAPVGGSSVRIADLVKEPPPTTPVKAEWSSTPKDRESNLRSRKAQMLYEARQ
;
A
#
# COMPACT_ATOMS: atom_id res chain seq x y z
N MET A 1 -54.25 -40.63 -2.11
CA MET A 1 -53.60 -39.66 -1.20
C MET A 1 -52.10 -39.92 -1.08
N GLU A 2 -51.67 -41.18 -0.96
CA GLU A 2 -50.25 -41.57 -0.78
C GLU A 2 -49.33 -41.17 -1.94
N ILE A 3 -49.77 -41.29 -3.20
CA ILE A 3 -48.95 -40.91 -4.36
C ILE A 3 -48.69 -39.40 -4.37
N VAL A 4 -49.68 -38.59 -3.98
CA VAL A 4 -49.57 -37.12 -3.95
C VAL A 4 -48.61 -36.67 -2.84
N THR A 5 -48.65 -37.31 -1.68
CA THR A 5 -47.74 -37.00 -0.57
C THR A 5 -46.30 -37.40 -0.91
N VAL A 6 -46.10 -38.54 -1.57
CA VAL A 6 -44.76 -38.98 -2.03
C VAL A 6 -44.18 -37.99 -3.05
N VAL A 7 -44.98 -37.51 -4.00
CA VAL A 7 -44.52 -36.52 -5.00
C VAL A 7 -44.18 -35.18 -4.34
N LEU A 8 -45.00 -34.69 -3.40
CA LEU A 8 -44.71 -33.44 -2.68
C LEU A 8 -43.42 -33.52 -1.88
N ILE A 9 -43.19 -34.64 -1.18
CA ILE A 9 -41.96 -34.87 -0.40
C ILE A 9 -40.75 -34.92 -1.33
N ALA A 10 -40.85 -35.59 -2.48
CA ALA A 10 -39.75 -35.66 -3.45
C ALA A 10 -39.37 -34.26 -3.99
N VAL A 11 -40.36 -33.41 -4.30
CA VAL A 11 -40.11 -32.03 -4.78
C VAL A 11 -39.44 -31.17 -3.70
N VAL A 12 -39.89 -31.27 -2.45
CA VAL A 12 -39.27 -30.54 -1.32
C VAL A 12 -37.84 -31.01 -1.08
N ILE A 13 -37.57 -32.31 -1.16
CA ILE A 13 -36.21 -32.86 -1.02
C ILE A 13 -35.30 -32.39 -2.16
N ILE A 14 -35.78 -32.42 -3.41
CA ILE A 14 -35.02 -31.91 -4.56
C ILE A 14 -34.73 -30.42 -4.42
N PHE A 15 -35.71 -29.63 -3.95
CA PHE A 15 -35.52 -28.21 -3.70
C PHE A 15 -34.49 -27.94 -2.59
N LEU A 16 -34.54 -28.69 -1.48
CA LEU A 16 -33.54 -28.61 -0.42
C LEU A 16 -32.14 -29.00 -0.93
N ILE A 17 -32.02 -30.11 -1.67
CA ILE A 17 -30.73 -30.52 -2.27
C ILE A 17 -30.24 -29.44 -3.23
N SER A 18 -31.11 -28.83 -4.04
CA SER A 18 -30.74 -27.74 -4.94
C SER A 18 -30.33 -26.47 -4.18
N LEU A 19 -30.96 -26.17 -3.04
CA LEU A 19 -30.65 -25.01 -2.22
C LEU A 19 -29.29 -25.16 -1.51
N PHE A 20 -28.95 -26.37 -1.09
CA PHE A 20 -27.66 -26.66 -0.44
C PHE A 20 -26.53 -26.95 -1.44
N SER A 21 -26.81 -27.60 -2.58
CA SER A 21 -25.80 -27.97 -3.58
C SER A 21 -25.40 -26.82 -4.52
N ASN A 22 -26.19 -25.73 -4.59
CA ASN A 22 -25.81 -24.55 -5.38
C ASN A 22 -24.71 -23.70 -4.70
N SER A 23 -24.17 -24.15 -3.56
CA SER A 23 -23.10 -23.47 -2.83
C SER A 23 -21.69 -23.86 -3.30
N SER A 24 -21.53 -24.63 -4.38
CA SER A 24 -20.20 -25.11 -4.78
C SER A 24 -20.03 -25.17 -6.29
N SER A 25 -19.37 -24.15 -6.86
CA SER A 25 -18.15 -24.29 -7.68
C SER A 25 -17.84 -22.97 -8.42
N ALA A 26 -17.04 -22.11 -7.79
CA ALA A 26 -16.19 -21.19 -8.54
C ALA A 26 -14.91 -21.95 -8.94
N PRO A 27 -14.45 -21.88 -10.19
CA PRO A 27 -13.26 -22.60 -10.63
C PRO A 27 -12.02 -22.03 -9.96
N ILE A 28 -11.25 -22.92 -9.33
CA ILE A 28 -9.90 -22.68 -8.82
C ILE A 28 -9.03 -22.24 -10.00
N ARG A 29 -8.59 -20.97 -9.99
CA ARG A 29 -7.46 -20.49 -10.78
C ARG A 29 -6.17 -20.75 -10.00
N PRO A 30 -5.29 -21.68 -10.42
CA PRO A 30 -3.96 -21.78 -9.83
C PRO A 30 -3.02 -20.82 -10.56
N ALA A 31 -2.72 -19.67 -9.95
CA ALA A 31 -1.42 -18.97 -10.07
C ALA A 31 -1.50 -17.59 -9.40
N SER A 32 -1.35 -17.55 -8.08
CA SER A 32 -0.73 -16.40 -7.42
C SER A 32 0.48 -16.94 -6.69
N SER A 33 1.62 -16.84 -7.37
CA SER A 33 2.94 -17.15 -6.84
C SER A 33 3.11 -16.52 -5.46
N ILE A 34 3.16 -17.38 -4.44
CA ILE A 34 3.59 -17.06 -3.08
C ILE A 34 5.02 -16.55 -3.19
N ARG A 35 5.17 -15.23 -3.33
CA ARG A 35 6.43 -14.56 -3.08
C ARG A 35 6.47 -14.28 -1.59
N THR A 36 7.00 -15.23 -0.84
CA THR A 36 7.54 -14.99 0.50
C THR A 36 8.67 -13.97 0.35
N ALA A 37 8.33 -12.69 0.51
CA ALA A 37 9.31 -11.61 0.52
C ALA A 37 10.04 -11.59 1.87
N PRO A 38 11.38 -11.44 1.90
CA PRO A 38 12.12 -11.41 3.16
C PRO A 38 11.73 -10.18 4.00
N PRO A 39 11.77 -10.29 5.35
CA PRO A 39 11.45 -9.19 6.25
C PRO A 39 12.45 -8.03 6.04
N GLY A 40 11.92 -6.82 5.83
CA GLY A 40 12.71 -5.58 5.83
C GLY A 40 13.01 -4.95 4.47
N ARG A 41 12.50 -5.47 3.34
CA ARG A 41 12.57 -4.74 2.07
C ARG A 41 11.41 -3.75 1.94
N PRO A 42 11.67 -2.45 1.65
CA PRO A 42 10.60 -1.55 1.23
C PRO A 42 9.97 -2.12 -0.03
N TYR A 43 8.63 -2.24 -0.05
CA TYR A 43 7.87 -2.72 -1.20
C TYR A 43 8.05 -1.74 -2.37
N THR A 44 9.01 -2.02 -3.24
CA THR A 44 9.28 -1.21 -4.42
C THR A 44 8.32 -1.60 -5.54
N GLY A 45 7.32 -0.75 -5.80
CA GLY A 45 7.09 -0.31 -7.17
C GLY A 45 5.78 -0.65 -7.88
N ARG A 46 4.81 -1.33 -7.26
CA ARG A 46 3.46 -1.41 -7.87
C ARG A 46 2.38 -1.45 -6.80
N ARG A 47 1.50 -0.45 -6.83
CA ARG A 47 0.25 -0.52 -6.06
C ARG A 47 -0.67 -1.53 -6.73
N HIS A 48 -1.20 -2.44 -5.95
CA HIS A 48 -2.21 -3.38 -6.38
C HIS A 48 -3.60 -2.72 -6.34
N PRO A 49 -4.47 -2.99 -7.32
CA PRO A 49 -5.87 -2.60 -7.21
C PRO A 49 -6.45 -3.29 -5.98
N VAL A 50 -7.09 -2.49 -5.11
CA VAL A 50 -7.66 -2.97 -3.86
C VAL A 50 -8.98 -3.69 -4.19
N ASP A 51 -9.14 -4.91 -3.68
CA ASP A 51 -10.42 -5.61 -3.73
C ASP A 51 -11.29 -5.16 -2.54
N GLU A 52 -12.42 -4.53 -2.86
CA GLU A 52 -13.37 -4.00 -1.87
C GLU A 52 -13.97 -5.09 -0.98
N ASN A 53 -14.08 -6.32 -1.48
CA ASN A 53 -14.57 -7.44 -0.68
C ASN A 53 -13.56 -7.83 0.40
N GLN A 54 -12.26 -7.89 0.05
CA GLN A 54 -11.18 -8.15 1.01
C GLN A 54 -11.11 -7.03 2.05
N LEU A 55 -11.24 -5.78 1.62
CA LEU A 55 -11.27 -4.63 2.52
C LEU A 55 -12.44 -4.71 3.50
N ASN A 56 -13.65 -5.04 3.04
CA ASN A 56 -14.81 -5.15 3.92
C ASN A 56 -14.65 -6.28 4.95
N VAL A 57 -14.12 -7.43 4.55
CA VAL A 57 -13.83 -8.55 5.46
C VAL A 57 -12.79 -8.15 6.49
N LEU A 58 -11.68 -7.56 6.07
CA LEU A 58 -10.62 -7.09 6.98
C LEU A 58 -11.13 -5.99 7.91
N ALA A 59 -11.95 -5.07 7.40
CA ALA A 59 -12.56 -4.02 8.21
C ALA A 59 -13.49 -4.60 9.29
N SER A 60 -14.22 -5.68 8.99
CA SER A 60 -15.06 -6.38 9.99
C SER A 60 -14.23 -7.22 10.99
N MET A 61 -13.04 -7.69 10.60
CA MET A 61 -12.15 -8.42 11.51
C MET A 61 -11.45 -7.48 12.51
N PHE A 62 -11.17 -6.25 12.11
CA PHE A 62 -10.39 -5.27 12.88
C PHE A 62 -11.20 -4.04 13.28
N GLU A 63 -12.49 -4.22 13.54
CA GLU A 63 -13.39 -3.14 13.97
C GLU A 63 -12.82 -2.40 15.19
N GLY A 64 -12.60 -1.08 15.04
CA GLY A 64 -12.11 -0.20 16.10
C GLY A 64 -10.59 -0.15 16.30
N GLN A 65 -9.80 -1.03 15.67
CA GLN A 65 -8.34 -1.04 15.81
C GLN A 65 -7.64 -0.18 14.74
N LEU A 66 -8.12 -0.24 13.51
CA LEU A 66 -7.55 0.51 12.38
C LEU A 66 -8.64 1.11 11.49
N PRO A 67 -8.44 2.33 10.95
CA PRO A 67 -9.35 2.89 9.96
C PRO A 67 -9.24 2.15 8.63
N ARG A 68 -10.35 2.12 7.88
CA ARG A 68 -10.45 1.45 6.57
C ARG A 68 -9.40 1.94 5.57
N GLU A 69 -9.00 3.21 5.62
CA GLU A 69 -7.94 3.74 4.73
C GLU A 69 -6.56 3.13 5.01
N ALA A 70 -6.23 2.84 6.26
CA ALA A 70 -4.95 2.21 6.60
C ALA A 70 -4.88 0.78 6.03
N ILE A 71 -6.01 0.07 6.11
CA ILE A 71 -6.15 -1.29 5.56
C ILE A 71 -6.12 -1.25 4.03
N SER A 72 -6.78 -0.29 3.39
CA SER A 72 -6.75 -0.14 1.93
C SER A 72 -5.35 0.20 1.42
N GLU A 73 -4.62 1.04 2.16
CA GLU A 73 -3.27 1.42 1.81
C GLU A 73 -2.32 0.22 1.92
N ASP A 74 -2.41 -0.56 3.00
CA ASP A 74 -1.59 -1.76 3.16
C ASP A 74 -1.95 -2.84 2.13
N LEU A 75 -3.24 -3.07 1.85
CA LEU A 75 -3.68 -3.96 0.77
C LEU A 75 -3.14 -3.51 -0.60
N SER A 76 -3.12 -2.19 -0.86
CA SER A 76 -2.54 -1.68 -2.11
C SER A 76 -1.03 -1.92 -2.18
N ARG A 77 -0.36 -2.03 -1.03
CA ARG A 77 1.09 -2.24 -0.91
C ARG A 77 1.48 -3.71 -0.97
N THR A 78 0.69 -4.59 -0.33
CA THR A 78 0.94 -6.03 -0.21
C THR A 78 0.28 -6.84 -1.33
N GLY A 79 -0.87 -6.38 -1.84
CA GLY A 79 -1.70 -7.10 -2.80
C GLY A 79 -2.33 -8.38 -2.25
N SER A 80 -2.30 -8.62 -0.93
CA SER A 80 -2.80 -9.84 -0.30
C SER A 80 -3.36 -9.54 1.09
N ALA A 81 -4.57 -10.05 1.35
CA ALA A 81 -5.23 -9.94 2.65
C ALA A 81 -4.44 -10.65 3.76
N ASP A 82 -3.87 -11.83 3.50
CA ASP A 82 -3.11 -12.59 4.49
C ASP A 82 -1.87 -11.84 4.98
N VAL A 83 -1.12 -11.24 4.04
CA VAL A 83 0.05 -10.41 4.36
C VAL A 83 -0.34 -9.17 5.14
N THR A 84 -1.50 -8.59 4.80
CA THR A 84 -2.03 -7.43 5.54
C THR A 84 -2.48 -7.81 6.95
N ILE A 85 -3.07 -8.98 7.16
CA ILE A 85 -3.40 -9.50 8.51
C ILE A 85 -2.12 -9.62 9.35
N GLU A 86 -1.08 -10.24 8.80
CA GLU A 86 0.22 -10.37 9.48
C GLU A 86 0.86 -9.02 9.79
N ASN A 87 0.74 -8.04 8.88
CA ASN A 87 1.23 -6.68 9.12
C ASN A 87 0.43 -5.95 10.21
N ILE A 88 -0.88 -6.14 10.28
CA ILE A 88 -1.76 -5.57 11.31
C ILE A 88 -1.39 -6.17 12.67
N LEU A 89 -1.29 -7.50 12.76
CA LEU A 89 -0.91 -8.21 13.98
C LEU A 89 0.51 -7.84 14.44
N ALA A 90 1.43 -7.60 13.50
CA ALA A 90 2.78 -7.13 13.79
C ALA A 90 2.86 -5.62 14.09
N GLY A 91 1.75 -4.87 14.05
CA GLY A 91 1.71 -3.44 14.31
C GLY A 91 2.44 -2.58 13.27
N ARG A 92 2.58 -3.08 12.03
CA ARG A 92 3.29 -2.38 10.94
C ARG A 92 2.39 -1.48 10.10
N VAL A 93 1.07 -1.59 10.25
CA VAL A 93 0.14 -0.74 9.52
C VAL A 93 0.00 0.60 10.23
N GLU A 94 0.51 1.65 9.59
CA GLU A 94 0.53 3.00 10.11
C GLU A 94 -0.85 3.65 9.93
N ALA A 95 -1.42 4.18 11.02
CA ALA A 95 -2.66 4.93 10.94
C ALA A 95 -2.43 6.21 10.12
N PRO A 96 -3.35 6.57 9.20
CA PRO A 96 -3.22 7.79 8.42
C PRO A 96 -3.10 8.97 9.38
N THR A 97 -1.93 9.59 9.39
CA THR A 97 -1.79 10.90 10.04
C THR A 97 -2.71 11.87 9.31
N PRO A 98 -3.48 12.72 10.02
CA PRO A 98 -4.50 13.59 9.43
C PRO A 98 -3.95 14.61 8.40
N ALA A 99 -2.64 14.63 8.14
CA ALA A 99 -2.00 15.44 7.12
C ALA A 99 -2.09 14.83 5.69
N ALA A 100 -2.29 13.52 5.54
CA ALA A 100 -2.29 12.87 4.22
C ALA A 100 -3.66 12.93 3.49
N ALA A 101 -4.76 13.09 4.23
CA ALA A 101 -6.12 13.16 3.67
C ALA A 101 -6.37 14.43 2.82
N SER A 102 -5.50 15.45 2.92
CA SER A 102 -5.62 16.71 2.17
C SER A 102 -4.93 16.71 0.81
N SER A 103 -4.41 15.58 0.33
CA SER A 103 -3.69 15.51 -0.96
C SER A 103 -4.55 15.07 -2.14
N ALA A 104 -5.88 15.19 -2.01
CA ALA A 104 -6.78 15.15 -3.16
C ALA A 104 -6.89 16.57 -3.74
N ASN A 105 -6.28 16.77 -4.91
CA ASN A 105 -6.47 17.91 -5.82
C ASN A 105 -5.62 19.17 -5.60
N VAL A 106 -4.31 19.08 -5.84
CA VAL A 106 -3.55 20.20 -6.39
C VAL A 106 -2.79 19.71 -7.62
N ARG A 107 -3.38 19.90 -8.80
CA ARG A 107 -2.64 19.91 -10.07
C ARG A 107 -1.74 21.15 -10.05
N ALA A 108 -0.59 21.05 -9.39
CA ALA A 108 0.40 22.10 -9.40
C ALA A 108 0.96 22.24 -10.82
N PRO A 109 1.01 23.46 -11.39
CA PRO A 109 1.73 23.68 -12.64
C PRO A 109 3.19 23.31 -12.42
N VAL A 110 3.75 22.53 -13.35
CA VAL A 110 5.17 22.19 -13.42
C VAL A 110 5.95 23.48 -13.66
N GLY A 111 6.22 24.20 -12.58
CA GLY A 111 7.04 25.39 -12.50
C GLY A 111 8.07 25.24 -11.38
N GLY A 112 8.53 24.01 -11.13
CA GLY A 112 9.70 23.80 -10.30
C GLY A 112 10.90 24.37 -11.04
N SER A 113 11.47 25.45 -10.51
CA SER A 113 12.77 25.98 -10.91
C SER A 113 13.78 24.83 -10.82
N SER A 114 13.97 24.15 -11.94
CA SER A 114 14.87 23.03 -12.07
C SER A 114 16.27 23.60 -12.05
N VAL A 115 16.85 23.68 -10.85
CA VAL A 115 18.29 23.90 -10.67
C VAL A 115 18.96 22.76 -11.45
N ARG A 116 19.53 23.11 -12.60
CA ARG A 116 20.15 22.14 -13.49
C ARG A 116 21.37 21.58 -12.76
N ILE A 117 21.61 20.28 -12.91
CA ILE A 117 22.78 19.61 -12.33
C ILE A 117 24.08 20.33 -12.74
N ALA A 118 24.10 20.96 -13.92
CA ALA A 118 25.21 21.79 -14.40
C ALA A 118 25.52 23.01 -13.51
N ASP A 119 24.52 23.60 -12.85
CA ASP A 119 24.71 24.79 -12.03
C ASP A 119 25.33 24.45 -10.66
N LEU A 120 24.97 23.30 -10.08
CA LEU A 120 25.54 22.78 -8.83
C LEU A 120 27.00 22.35 -8.97
N VAL A 121 27.42 21.98 -10.17
CA VAL A 121 28.81 21.57 -10.47
C VAL A 121 29.76 22.76 -10.53
N LYS A 122 29.25 24.00 -10.70
CA LYS A 122 30.07 25.21 -10.67
C LYS A 122 30.45 25.65 -9.26
N GLU A 123 29.77 25.14 -8.24
CA GLU A 123 30.03 25.54 -6.85
C GLU A 123 31.26 24.79 -6.33
N PRO A 124 32.28 25.50 -5.79
CA PRO A 124 33.47 24.86 -5.26
C PRO A 124 33.08 23.93 -4.10
N PRO A 125 33.69 22.73 -4.02
CA PRO A 125 33.31 21.76 -2.99
C PRO A 125 33.55 22.35 -1.59
N PRO A 126 32.63 22.15 -0.64
CA PRO A 126 32.85 22.57 0.73
C PRO A 126 34.04 21.80 1.32
N THR A 127 35.02 22.52 1.85
CA THR A 127 36.30 21.97 2.37
C THR A 127 36.13 21.12 3.63
N THR A 128 34.92 21.02 4.19
CA THR A 128 34.63 20.26 5.40
C THR A 128 33.45 19.30 5.18
N PRO A 129 33.49 18.08 5.74
CA PRO A 129 32.40 17.13 5.61
C PRO A 129 31.15 17.70 6.28
N VAL A 130 30.12 17.98 5.48
CA VAL A 130 28.88 18.63 5.98
C VAL A 130 28.06 17.60 6.76
N LYS A 131 28.22 17.62 8.09
CA LYS A 131 27.40 16.82 9.02
C LYS A 131 25.92 17.20 8.89
N ALA A 132 25.04 16.21 9.03
CA ALA A 132 23.59 16.39 8.94
C ALA A 132 23.10 17.21 10.13
N GLU A 133 23.07 18.53 9.99
CA GLU A 133 22.46 19.41 10.98
C GLU A 133 21.06 19.79 10.52
N TRP A 134 20.07 19.50 11.36
CA TRP A 134 18.69 19.89 11.10
C TRP A 134 18.55 21.38 11.35
N SER A 135 18.47 22.18 10.29
CA SER A 135 18.23 23.62 10.40
C SER A 135 16.75 23.94 10.68
N SER A 136 16.53 24.96 11.51
CA SER A 136 15.19 25.43 11.88
C SER A 136 14.53 26.24 10.75
N THR A 137 15.32 26.96 9.94
CA THR A 137 14.78 27.79 8.85
C THR A 137 14.75 27.04 7.50
N PRO A 138 13.76 27.31 6.63
CA PRO A 138 13.71 26.70 5.29
C PRO A 138 14.91 27.05 4.40
N LYS A 139 15.40 28.29 4.47
CA LYS A 139 16.51 28.79 3.65
C LYS A 139 17.83 28.07 3.97
N ASP A 140 18.11 27.88 5.25
CA ASP A 140 19.32 27.18 5.70
C ASP A 140 19.26 25.68 5.40
N ARG A 141 18.05 25.11 5.32
CA ARG A 141 17.87 23.72 4.92
C ARG A 141 18.21 23.53 3.45
N GLU A 142 17.76 24.45 2.60
CA GLU A 142 18.04 24.41 1.18
C GLU A 142 19.54 24.52 0.90
N SER A 143 20.25 25.45 1.57
CA SER A 143 21.70 25.58 1.40
C SER A 143 22.44 24.32 1.85
N ASN A 144 22.08 23.74 3.00
CA ASN A 144 22.71 22.52 3.50
C ASN A 144 22.48 21.32 2.55
N LEU A 145 21.27 21.18 2.01
CA LEU A 145 20.96 20.14 1.02
C LEU A 145 21.75 20.32 -0.28
N ARG A 146 21.92 21.56 -0.76
CA ARG A 146 22.72 21.86 -1.95
C ARG A 146 24.19 21.52 -1.75
N SER A 147 24.78 21.94 -0.64
CA SER A 147 26.19 21.64 -0.32
C SER A 147 26.45 20.14 -0.24
N ARG A 148 25.54 19.38 0.40
CA ARG A 148 25.63 17.92 0.50
C ARG A 148 25.47 17.22 -0.85
N LYS A 149 24.57 17.72 -1.69
CA LYS A 149 24.39 17.21 -3.05
C LYS A 149 25.62 17.47 -3.91
N ALA A 150 26.25 18.65 -3.77
CA ALA A 150 27.49 18.97 -4.46
C ALA A 150 28.64 18.05 -3.99
N GLN A 151 28.78 17.81 -2.68
CA GLN A 151 29.78 16.89 -2.14
C GLN A 151 29.59 15.46 -2.68
N MET A 152 28.36 14.94 -2.66
CA MET A 152 28.03 13.62 -3.20
C MET A 152 28.37 13.50 -4.69
N LEU A 153 28.09 14.54 -5.48
CA LEU A 153 28.43 14.58 -6.90
C LEU A 153 29.94 14.60 -7.14
N TYR A 154 30.70 15.24 -6.26
CA TYR A 154 32.17 15.26 -6.35
C TYR A 154 32.76 13.89 -6.01
N GLU A 155 32.32 13.27 -4.91
CA GLU A 155 32.76 11.92 -4.51
C GLU A 155 32.41 10.86 -5.57
N ALA A 156 31.23 10.95 -6.19
CA ALA A 156 30.83 10.01 -7.24
C ALA A 156 31.62 10.14 -8.56
N ARG A 157 32.41 11.20 -8.74
CA ARG A 157 33.27 11.41 -9.91
C ARG A 157 34.69 10.90 -9.71
N GLN A 158 35.13 10.75 -8.46
CA GLN A 158 36.43 10.18 -8.10
C GLN A 158 36.33 8.66 -8.09
#